data_AF-A0A2J0LHM5-F1
#
_entry.id   AF-A0A2J0LHM5-F1
#
_cell.length_a   1.000
_cell.length_b   1.000
_cell.length_c   1.000
_cell.angle_alpha   90.00
_cell.angle_beta   90.00
_cell.angle_gamma   90.00
#
_symmetry.space_group_name_H-M   'P 1'
#
loop_
_entity.id
_entity.type
_entity.pdbx_description
1 polymer ?
#
loop_
_entity_poly.entity_id
_entity_poly.type
_entity_poly.pdbx_seq_one_letter_code
_entity_poly.pdbx_strand_id
1 'polypeptide(L)'
;VHPIHWEAVANISGRSVLLCTLFSLASFYALIRAFEQNSRRWLAASVAFFILALLSKEAGGVMPAVFFFYLICVRPAQLSWKRLAYYFFPFAVAVVGYLIVRKFWGVDFIYAWPTLQEQALGVLAFLRSLITHLRLMIWPVDLHFDRSQAVYTSFNNPEILYVVALWTLIIAQYWIWRRHIQPVERLCLAWMVIGLFPVSQIVAAIGVAPGYISTAEHFMYLPGIPFC
;
A
#
# COMPACT_ATOMS: atom_id res chain seq x y z
N VAL A 1 -11.70 -15.81 4.69
CA VAL A 1 -10.23 -15.87 4.51
C VAL A 1 -9.96 -16.13 3.04
N HIS A 2 -9.38 -15.17 2.33
CA HIS A 2 -9.09 -15.31 0.90
C HIS A 2 -7.84 -16.20 0.68
N PRO A 3 -7.84 -17.18 -0.27
CA PRO A 3 -6.71 -18.10 -0.48
C PRO A 3 -5.37 -17.42 -0.81
N ILE A 4 -5.41 -16.18 -1.31
CA ILE A 4 -4.22 -15.36 -1.61
C ILE A 4 -3.33 -15.10 -0.37
N HIS A 5 -3.85 -15.29 0.83
CA HIS A 5 -3.14 -15.05 2.09
C HIS A 5 -2.44 -16.29 2.66
N TRP A 6 -2.28 -17.35 1.86
CA TRP A 6 -1.65 -18.61 2.30
C TRP A 6 -0.24 -18.42 2.87
N GLU A 7 0.53 -17.45 2.35
CA GLU A 7 1.91 -17.19 2.79
C GLU A 7 1.98 -16.87 4.29
N ALA A 8 0.96 -16.21 4.84
CA ALA A 8 0.91 -15.89 6.26
C ALA A 8 0.76 -17.13 7.17
N VAL A 9 0.23 -18.23 6.63
CA VAL A 9 0.05 -19.51 7.34
C VAL A 9 1.24 -20.43 7.10
N ALA A 10 1.74 -20.50 5.87
CA ALA A 10 2.81 -21.40 5.48
C ALA A 10 4.22 -20.89 5.85
N ASN A 11 4.41 -19.57 6.01
CA ASN A 11 5.71 -18.97 6.29
C ASN A 11 5.75 -18.29 7.67
N ILE A 12 6.69 -18.71 8.52
CA ILE A 12 6.94 -18.11 9.83
C ILE A 12 7.35 -16.64 9.69
N SER A 13 8.08 -16.27 8.62
CA SER A 13 8.46 -14.87 8.36
C SER A 13 7.26 -13.98 7.99
N GLY A 14 6.18 -14.58 7.46
CA GLY A 14 4.92 -13.91 7.15
C GLY A 14 4.17 -13.35 8.36
N ARG A 15 4.55 -13.74 9.59
CA ARG A 15 3.98 -13.20 10.84
C ARG A 15 4.16 -11.69 10.97
N SER A 16 5.25 -11.14 10.42
CA SER A 16 5.51 -9.70 10.37
C SER A 16 4.39 -8.95 9.63
N VAL A 17 3.86 -9.53 8.56
CA VAL A 17 2.75 -8.97 7.76
C VAL A 17 1.45 -9.04 8.55
N LEU A 18 1.17 -10.16 9.23
CA LEU A 18 -0.02 -10.31 10.09
C LEU A 18 -0.03 -9.27 11.21
N LEU A 19 1.08 -9.11 11.93
CA LEU A 19 1.22 -8.13 13.01
C LEU A 19 1.12 -6.71 12.48
N CYS A 20 1.79 -6.39 11.37
CA CYS A 20 1.67 -5.10 10.71
C CYS A 20 0.21 -4.78 10.39
N THR A 21 -0.52 -5.72 9.79
CA THR A 21 -1.93 -5.53 9.46
C THR A 21 -2.80 -5.35 10.71
N LEU A 22 -2.62 -6.18 11.73
CA LEU A 22 -3.38 -6.07 12.97
C LEU A 22 -3.17 -4.68 13.62
N PHE A 23 -1.91 -4.25 13.75
CA PHE A 23 -1.59 -2.95 14.34
C PHE A 23 -2.03 -1.78 13.46
N SER A 24 -1.95 -1.90 12.13
CA SER A 24 -2.47 -0.92 11.20
C SER A 24 -3.99 -0.74 11.33
N LEU A 25 -4.75 -1.84 11.38
CA LEU A 25 -6.20 -1.80 11.57
C LEU A 25 -6.58 -1.26 12.95
N ALA A 26 -5.88 -1.68 14.00
CA ALA A 26 -6.08 -1.16 15.36
C ALA A 26 -5.78 0.34 15.45
N SER A 27 -4.70 0.80 14.78
CA SER A 27 -4.35 2.21 14.67
C SER A 27 -5.45 3.00 13.93
N PHE A 28 -5.94 2.49 12.79
CA PHE A 28 -7.01 3.10 12.02
C PHE A 28 -8.31 3.21 12.82
N TYR A 29 -8.73 2.14 13.49
CA TYR A 29 -9.92 2.14 14.35
C TYR A 29 -9.79 3.12 15.52
N ALA A 30 -8.66 3.09 16.23
CA ALA A 30 -8.40 4.03 17.33
C ALA A 30 -8.37 5.48 16.84
N LEU A 31 -7.87 5.74 15.62
CA LEU A 31 -7.84 7.08 15.03
C LEU A 31 -9.24 7.60 14.71
N ILE A 32 -10.12 6.76 14.17
CA ILE A 32 -11.53 7.09 13.97
C ILE A 32 -12.18 7.45 15.30
N ARG A 33 -11.98 6.62 16.34
CA ARG A 33 -12.53 6.86 17.69
C ARG A 33 -11.97 8.13 18.33
N ALA A 34 -10.69 8.42 18.12
CA ALA A 34 -10.05 9.65 18.57
C ALA A 34 -10.71 10.88 17.92
N PHE A 35 -10.98 10.80 16.63
CA PHE A 35 -11.61 11.87 15.86
C PHE A 35 -13.07 12.11 16.27
N GLU A 36 -13.85 11.04 16.48
CA GLU A 36 -15.25 11.13 16.89
C GLU A 36 -15.42 11.64 18.32
N GLN A 37 -14.60 11.14 19.24
CA GLN A 37 -14.72 11.45 20.67
C GLN A 37 -13.85 12.64 21.10
N ASN A 38 -13.08 13.25 20.18
CA ASN A 38 -12.03 14.24 20.46
C ASN A 38 -11.13 13.86 21.65
N SER A 39 -10.81 12.57 21.75
CA SER A 39 -10.12 12.00 22.91
C SER A 39 -8.63 11.83 22.63
N ARG A 40 -7.80 12.48 23.45
CA ARG A 40 -6.35 12.35 23.40
C ARG A 40 -5.86 10.94 23.74
N ARG A 41 -6.62 10.18 24.54
CA ARG A 41 -6.27 8.80 24.92
C ARG A 41 -6.33 7.86 23.72
N TRP A 42 -7.38 7.99 22.91
CA TRP A 42 -7.52 7.22 21.66
C TRP A 42 -6.48 7.63 20.62
N LEU A 43 -6.12 8.91 20.57
CA LEU A 43 -5.04 9.38 19.70
C LEU A 43 -3.68 8.78 20.11
N ALA A 44 -3.35 8.79 21.41
CA ALA A 44 -2.13 8.18 21.92
C ALA A 44 -2.09 6.66 21.64
N ALA A 45 -3.22 5.96 21.82
CA ALA A 45 -3.34 4.54 21.49
C ALA A 45 -3.14 4.29 19.98
N SER A 46 -3.72 5.14 19.12
CA SER A 46 -3.57 5.04 17.66
C SER A 46 -2.11 5.22 17.23
N VAL A 47 -1.40 6.19 17.81
CA VAL A 47 0.02 6.44 17.54
C VAL A 47 0.89 5.29 18.05
N ALA A 48 0.58 4.73 19.23
CA ALA A 48 1.29 3.57 19.76
C ALA A 48 1.14 2.35 18.84
N PHE A 49 -0.08 2.04 18.39
CA PHE A 49 -0.30 0.98 17.41
C PHE A 49 0.37 1.27 16.06
N PHE A 50 0.40 2.53 15.62
CA PHE A 50 1.10 2.90 14.39
C PHE A 50 2.61 2.66 14.48
N ILE A 51 3.23 3.01 15.61
CA ILE A 51 4.66 2.73 15.85
C ILE A 51 4.91 1.21 15.82
N LEU A 52 4.05 0.42 16.46
CA LEU A 52 4.14 -1.05 16.42
C LEU A 52 3.97 -1.61 15.00
N ALA A 53 3.09 -1.01 14.19
CA ALA A 53 2.94 -1.38 12.78
C ALA A 53 4.23 -1.06 11.99
N LEU A 54 4.80 0.13 12.15
CA LEU A 54 6.05 0.53 11.50
C LEU A 54 7.24 -0.37 11.90
N LEU A 55 7.33 -0.74 13.17
CA LEU A 55 8.35 -1.67 13.67
C LEU A 55 8.15 -3.10 13.15
N SER A 56 6.92 -3.48 12.81
CA SER A 56 6.62 -4.79 12.23
C SER A 56 6.96 -4.83 10.74
N LYS A 57 6.52 -3.82 9.97
CA LYS A 57 6.82 -3.68 8.54
C LYS A 57 6.59 -2.25 8.06
N GLU A 58 7.40 -1.80 7.11
CA GLU A 58 7.30 -0.45 6.51
C GLU A 58 5.97 -0.19 5.79
N ALA A 59 5.27 -1.25 5.34
CA ALA A 59 3.94 -1.17 4.75
C ALA A 59 2.90 -0.51 5.68
N GLY A 60 3.10 -0.57 7.00
CA GLY A 60 2.22 0.09 7.98
C GLY A 60 2.23 1.62 7.89
N GLY A 61 3.27 2.22 7.30
CA GLY A 61 3.41 3.67 7.14
C GLY A 61 2.34 4.32 6.28
N VAL A 62 1.58 3.52 5.54
CA VAL A 62 0.51 3.94 4.64
C VAL A 62 -0.76 4.38 5.37
N MET A 63 -0.94 3.95 6.62
CA MET A 63 -2.20 4.05 7.36
C MET A 63 -2.71 5.49 7.60
N PRO A 64 -1.87 6.51 7.87
CA PRO A 64 -2.30 7.91 7.93
C PRO A 64 -2.89 8.40 6.60
N ALA A 65 -2.34 7.98 5.46
CA ALA A 65 -2.86 8.36 4.14
C ALA A 65 -4.24 7.73 3.89
N VAL A 66 -4.45 6.48 4.31
CA VAL A 66 -5.77 5.83 4.28
C VAL A 66 -6.80 6.59 5.12
N PHE A 67 -6.41 7.04 6.32
CA PHE A 67 -7.28 7.85 7.18
C PHE A 67 -7.63 9.21 6.56
N PHE A 68 -6.69 9.86 5.88
CA PHE A 68 -6.97 11.09 5.14
C PHE A 68 -8.07 10.87 4.10
N PHE A 69 -7.98 9.79 3.31
CA PHE A 69 -8.98 9.44 2.32
C PHE A 69 -10.32 9.03 2.94
N TYR A 70 -10.33 8.38 4.11
CA TYR A 70 -11.56 8.13 4.88
C TYR A 70 -12.31 9.44 5.18
N LEU A 71 -11.61 10.49 5.64
CA LEU A 71 -12.22 11.78 5.91
C LEU A 71 -12.79 12.43 4.65
N ILE A 72 -12.07 12.39 3.52
CA ILE A 72 -12.55 12.97 2.25
C ILE A 72 -13.76 12.22 1.70
N CYS A 73 -13.71 10.88 1.69
CA CYS A 73 -14.75 10.08 1.07
C CYS A 73 -16.01 10.01 1.93
N VAL A 74 -15.86 9.78 3.24
CA VAL A 74 -16.98 9.44 4.15
C VAL A 74 -17.44 10.64 4.97
N ARG A 75 -16.53 11.54 5.37
CA ARG A 75 -16.86 12.69 6.26
C ARG A 75 -16.31 14.03 5.77
N PRO A 76 -16.60 14.45 4.53
CA PRO A 76 -16.02 15.66 3.95
C PRO A 76 -16.37 16.93 4.74
N ALA A 77 -17.56 16.99 5.34
CA ALA A 77 -18.01 18.14 6.13
C ALA A 77 -17.21 18.38 7.42
N GLN A 78 -16.45 17.39 7.90
CA GLN A 78 -15.65 17.47 9.13
C GLN A 78 -14.17 17.82 8.87
N LEU A 79 -13.81 18.03 7.60
CA LEU A 79 -12.45 18.41 7.20
C LEU A 79 -12.14 19.84 7.66
N SER A 80 -11.13 19.94 8.52
CA SER A 80 -10.50 21.21 8.88
C SER A 80 -8.99 21.01 8.85
N TRP A 81 -8.28 21.84 8.08
CA TRP A 81 -6.82 21.73 7.94
C TRP A 81 -6.09 21.81 9.29
N LYS A 82 -6.56 22.64 10.22
CA LYS A 82 -5.98 22.74 11.57
C LYS A 82 -6.17 21.46 12.36
N ARG A 83 -7.37 20.87 12.29
CA ARG A 83 -7.69 19.61 12.97
C ARG A 83 -6.91 18.45 12.35
N LEU A 84 -6.80 18.43 11.02
CA LEU A 84 -6.01 17.44 10.29
C LEU A 84 -4.53 17.51 10.71
N ALA A 85 -3.94 18.71 10.70
CA ALA A 85 -2.56 18.90 11.14
C ALA A 85 -2.34 18.40 12.57
N TYR A 86 -3.26 18.67 13.49
CA TYR A 86 -3.19 18.17 14.87
C TYR A 86 -3.17 16.64 14.94
N TYR A 87 -4.04 15.95 14.19
CA TYR A 87 -4.10 14.49 14.19
C TYR A 87 -2.94 13.85 13.42
N PHE A 88 -2.42 14.48 12.36
CA PHE A 88 -1.34 13.94 11.53
C PHE A 88 0.06 14.21 12.10
N PHE A 89 0.24 15.31 12.84
CA PHE A 89 1.52 15.67 13.45
C PHE A 89 2.21 14.52 14.20
N PRO A 90 1.56 13.79 15.13
CA PRO A 90 2.22 12.71 15.85
C PRO A 90 2.62 11.54 14.94
N PHE A 91 1.87 11.27 13.85
CA PHE A 91 2.25 10.24 12.88
C PHE A 91 3.45 10.66 12.06
N ALA A 92 3.51 11.93 11.63
CA ALA A 92 4.66 12.47 10.92
C ALA A 92 5.93 12.39 11.79
N VAL A 93 5.83 12.73 13.07
CA VAL A 93 6.92 12.57 14.04
C VAL A 93 7.34 11.09 14.18
N ALA A 94 6.39 10.17 14.25
CA ALA A 94 6.69 8.74 14.33
C ALA A 94 7.40 8.20 13.07
N VAL A 95 6.98 8.62 11.87
CA VAL A 95 7.64 8.25 10.60
C VAL A 95 9.05 8.81 10.54
N VAL A 96 9.25 10.09 10.87
CA VAL A 96 10.59 10.70 10.87
C VAL A 96 11.50 10.01 11.88
N GLY A 97 10.99 9.72 13.09
CA GLY A 97 11.74 8.97 14.10
C GLY A 97 12.15 7.58 13.62
N TYR A 98 11.24 6.85 12.97
CA TYR A 98 11.53 5.54 12.37
C TYR A 98 12.62 5.64 11.30
N LEU A 99 12.55 6.62 10.41
CA LEU A 99 13.56 6.83 9.36
C LEU A 99 14.94 7.18 9.93
N ILE A 100 15.01 7.96 11.01
CA ILE A 100 16.27 8.27 11.70
C ILE A 100 16.88 7.01 12.31
N VAL A 101 16.07 6.20 13.01
CA VAL A 101 16.54 4.94 13.61
C VAL A 101 17.03 3.99 12.51
N ARG A 102 16.27 3.86 11.42
CA ARG A 102 16.63 3.02 10.26
C ARG A 102 17.98 3.44 9.66
N LYS A 103 18.19 4.75 9.50
CA LYS A 103 19.45 5.31 9.00
C LYS A 103 20.61 5.05 9.97
N PHE A 104 20.38 5.19 11.27
CA PHE A 104 21.42 4.94 12.28
C PHE A 104 21.87 3.48 12.30
N TRP A 105 20.95 2.54 12.02
CA TRP A 105 21.23 1.10 12.00
C TRP A 105 21.81 0.61 10.66
N GLY A 106 22.01 1.50 9.67
CA GLY A 106 22.56 1.15 8.35
C GLY A 106 21.61 0.27 7.52
N VAL A 107 20.30 0.32 7.78
CA VAL A 107 19.27 -0.41 7.02
C VAL A 107 18.65 0.54 5.98
N ASP A 108 19.48 1.33 5.31
CA ASP A 108 19.10 2.40 4.39
C ASP A 108 19.36 2.07 2.92
N PHE A 109 19.48 0.78 2.59
CA PHE A 109 19.58 0.28 1.21
C PHE A 109 18.29 0.54 0.42
N ILE A 110 18.12 1.78 -0.03
CA ILE A 110 17.13 2.16 -1.03
C ILE A 110 17.83 2.04 -2.37
N TYR A 111 17.47 1.01 -3.14
CA TYR A 111 17.92 0.93 -4.52
C TYR A 111 17.14 1.96 -5.32
N ALA A 112 17.79 3.08 -5.63
CA ALA A 112 17.24 4.07 -6.54
C ALA A 112 17.49 3.64 -7.98
N TRP A 113 16.53 3.91 -8.86
CA TRP A 113 16.74 3.68 -10.28
C TRP A 113 17.86 4.60 -10.81
N PRO A 114 18.84 4.06 -11.55
CA PRO A 114 19.91 4.85 -12.16
C PRO A 114 19.41 5.94 -13.11
N THR A 115 18.31 5.69 -13.82
CA THR A 115 17.76 6.58 -14.84
C THR A 115 16.23 6.68 -14.75
N LEU A 116 15.67 7.82 -15.19
CA LEU A 116 14.21 8.02 -15.30
C LEU A 116 13.56 7.01 -16.26
N GLN A 117 14.30 6.59 -17.29
CA GLN A 117 13.85 5.57 -18.23
C GLN A 117 13.66 4.22 -17.55
N GLU A 118 14.64 3.77 -16.77
CA GLU A 118 14.53 2.52 -16.01
C GLU A 118 13.42 2.59 -14.95
N GLN A 119 13.25 3.75 -14.30
CA GLN A 119 12.13 3.96 -13.37
C GLN A 119 10.79 3.81 -14.08
N ALA A 120 10.61 4.41 -15.26
CA ALA A 120 9.38 4.29 -16.04
C ALA A 120 9.10 2.84 -16.46
N LEU A 121 10.13 2.11 -16.90
CA LEU A 121 10.03 0.69 -17.24
C LEU A 121 9.74 -0.19 -16.02
N GLY A 122 10.28 0.15 -14.85
CA GLY A 122 9.99 -0.48 -13.57
C GLY A 122 8.54 -0.27 -13.13
N VAL A 123 8.01 0.94 -13.28
CA VAL A 123 6.59 1.25 -13.02
C VAL A 123 5.68 0.48 -13.99
N LEU A 124 6.03 0.38 -15.27
CA LEU A 124 5.29 -0.44 -16.24
C LEU A 124 5.31 -1.93 -15.87
N ALA A 125 6.45 -2.43 -15.40
CA ALA A 125 6.55 -3.81 -14.90
C ALA A 125 5.69 -4.01 -13.64
N PHE A 126 5.64 -3.02 -12.74
CA PHE A 126 4.73 -3.03 -11.59
C PHE A 126 3.25 -3.01 -12.03
N LEU A 127 2.88 -2.22 -13.04
CA LEU A 127 1.53 -2.23 -13.59
C LEU A 127 1.16 -3.59 -14.18
N ARG A 128 2.10 -4.31 -14.81
CA ARG A 128 1.90 -5.72 -15.22
C ARG A 128 1.71 -6.63 -14.01
N SER A 129 2.53 -6.46 -12.98
CA SER A 129 2.42 -7.20 -11.73
C SER A 129 1.03 -7.03 -11.09
N LEU A 130 0.49 -5.81 -11.08
CA LEU A 130 -0.85 -5.55 -10.56
C LEU A 130 -1.94 -6.30 -11.32
N ILE A 131 -1.83 -6.47 -12.64
CA ILE A 131 -2.76 -7.31 -13.41
C ILE A 131 -2.72 -8.76 -12.90
N THR A 132 -1.53 -9.26 -12.58
CA THR A 132 -1.35 -10.60 -11.99
C THR A 132 -2.00 -10.68 -10.61
N HIS A 133 -1.83 -9.66 -9.76
CA HIS A 133 -2.46 -9.61 -8.44
C HIS A 133 -3.99 -9.55 -8.52
N LEU A 134 -4.54 -8.76 -9.44
CA LEU A 134 -5.99 -8.72 -9.68
C LEU A 134 -6.52 -10.06 -10.18
N ARG A 135 -5.79 -10.73 -11.09
CA ARG A 135 -6.11 -12.09 -11.54
C ARG A 135 -6.16 -13.06 -10.36
N LEU A 136 -5.17 -13.02 -9.47
CA LEU A 136 -5.11 -13.90 -8.29
C LEU A 136 -6.20 -13.60 -7.25
N MET A 137 -6.69 -12.36 -7.20
CA MET A 137 -7.81 -11.99 -6.34
C MET A 137 -9.14 -12.58 -6.83
N ILE A 138 -9.32 -12.75 -8.14
CA ILE A 138 -10.54 -13.33 -8.72
C ILE A 138 -10.41 -14.85 -8.86
N TRP A 139 -9.22 -15.31 -9.26
CA TRP A 139 -8.92 -16.71 -9.57
C TRP A 139 -7.54 -17.09 -8.98
N PRO A 140 -7.50 -17.55 -7.70
CA PRO A 140 -6.26 -17.84 -6.98
C PRO A 140 -5.69 -19.20 -7.40
N VAL A 141 -5.24 -19.30 -8.65
CA VAL A 141 -4.52 -20.47 -9.18
C VAL A 141 -3.05 -20.12 -9.32
N ASP A 142 -2.20 -21.11 -9.05
CA ASP A 142 -0.75 -21.05 -9.21
C ASP A 142 -0.07 -20.09 -8.23
N LEU A 143 -0.37 -20.23 -6.93
CA LEU A 143 0.15 -19.37 -5.86
C LEU A 143 1.65 -19.59 -5.64
N HIS A 144 2.40 -18.49 -5.52
CA HIS A 144 3.86 -18.47 -5.45
C HIS A 144 4.35 -17.53 -4.36
N PHE A 145 5.41 -17.94 -3.66
CA PHE A 145 6.02 -17.15 -2.59
C PHE A 145 6.51 -15.78 -3.08
N ASP A 146 7.33 -15.78 -4.13
CA ASP A 146 7.67 -14.58 -4.89
C ASP A 146 7.72 -14.94 -6.37
N ARG A 147 7.00 -14.17 -7.18
CA ARG A 147 7.14 -14.22 -8.62
C ARG A 147 8.16 -13.17 -9.03
N SER A 148 9.37 -13.62 -9.33
CA SER A 148 10.38 -12.75 -9.95
C SER A 148 9.98 -12.44 -11.39
N GLN A 149 9.50 -11.22 -11.64
CA GLN A 149 9.10 -10.79 -12.97
C GLN A 149 10.20 -9.95 -13.60
N ALA A 150 10.59 -10.27 -14.84
CA ALA A 150 11.58 -9.49 -15.57
C ALA A 150 11.08 -8.07 -15.84
N VAL A 151 11.91 -7.08 -15.54
CA VAL A 151 11.68 -5.67 -15.86
C VAL A 151 11.83 -5.49 -17.36
N TYR A 152 11.01 -4.60 -17.93
CA TYR A 152 11.15 -4.26 -19.33
C TYR A 152 12.52 -3.61 -19.60
N THR A 153 13.22 -4.12 -20.61
CA THR A 153 14.52 -3.57 -21.04
C THR A 153 14.37 -2.48 -22.09
N SER A 154 13.21 -2.39 -22.75
CA SER A 154 12.94 -1.46 -23.84
C SER A 154 11.45 -1.18 -23.99
N PHE A 155 11.10 0.02 -24.49
CA PHE A 155 9.73 0.44 -24.74
C PHE A 155 9.06 -0.24 -25.95
N ASN A 156 9.85 -0.87 -26.83
CA ASN A 156 9.33 -1.55 -28.02
C ASN A 156 8.69 -2.92 -27.74
N ASN A 157 8.61 -3.33 -26.48
CA ASN A 157 7.96 -4.59 -26.14
C ASN A 157 6.44 -4.49 -26.37
N PRO A 158 5.84 -5.37 -27.20
CA PRO A 158 4.41 -5.31 -27.53
C PRO A 158 3.51 -5.49 -26.30
N GLU A 159 4.02 -6.17 -25.25
CA GLU A 159 3.32 -6.30 -23.97
C GLU A 159 3.04 -4.96 -23.29
N ILE A 160 3.93 -3.97 -23.44
CA ILE A 160 3.74 -2.64 -22.82
C ILE A 160 2.48 -1.99 -23.37
N LEU A 161 2.23 -2.12 -24.68
CA LEU A 161 1.02 -1.59 -25.30
C LEU A 161 -0.23 -2.25 -24.71
N TYR A 162 -0.21 -3.57 -24.49
CA TYR A 162 -1.31 -4.27 -23.82
C TYR A 162 -1.53 -3.78 -22.38
N VAL A 163 -0.46 -3.67 -21.58
CA VAL A 163 -0.54 -3.19 -20.19
C VAL A 163 -1.10 -1.77 -20.15
N VAL A 164 -0.57 -0.86 -20.97
CA VAL A 164 -1.03 0.53 -21.04
C VAL A 164 -2.49 0.59 -21.51
N ALA A 165 -2.87 -0.14 -22.56
CA ALA A 165 -4.24 -0.18 -23.05
C ALA A 165 -5.23 -0.71 -22.00
N LEU A 166 -4.85 -1.74 -21.24
CA LEU A 166 -5.70 -2.27 -20.19
C LEU A 166 -5.90 -1.27 -19.06
N TRP A 167 -4.82 -0.64 -18.58
CA TRP A 167 -4.92 0.35 -17.51
C TRP A 167 -5.67 1.62 -17.93
N THR A 168 -5.51 2.08 -19.18
CA THR A 168 -6.29 3.21 -19.69
C THR A 168 -7.79 2.87 -19.76
N LEU A 169 -8.14 1.65 -20.16
CA LEU A 169 -9.53 1.17 -20.12
C LEU A 169 -10.10 1.11 -18.70
N ILE A 170 -9.35 0.56 -17.74
CA ILE A 170 -9.77 0.50 -16.32
C ILE A 170 -10.00 1.92 -15.76
N ILE A 171 -9.07 2.84 -16.03
CA ILE A 171 -9.18 4.23 -15.58
C ILE A 171 -10.35 4.94 -16.26
N ALA A 172 -10.55 4.73 -17.55
CA ALA A 172 -11.67 5.30 -18.30
C ALA A 172 -13.01 4.79 -17.75
N GLN A 173 -13.14 3.48 -17.50
CA GLN A 173 -14.34 2.89 -16.92
C GLN A 173 -14.61 3.44 -15.52
N TYR A 174 -13.59 3.51 -14.67
CA TYR A 174 -13.69 4.16 -13.36
C TYR A 174 -14.17 5.62 -13.48
N TRP A 175 -13.62 6.39 -14.43
CA TRP A 175 -13.97 7.80 -14.60
C TRP A 175 -15.42 8.02 -15.06
N ILE A 176 -15.95 7.12 -15.89
CA ILE A 176 -17.36 7.13 -16.31
C ILE A 176 -18.25 6.74 -15.11
N TRP A 177 -17.84 5.72 -14.34
CA TRP A 177 -18.69 5.12 -13.30
C TRP A 177 -18.54 5.79 -11.93
N ARG A 178 -17.54 6.66 -11.73
CA ARG A 178 -17.23 7.32 -10.44
C ARG A 178 -18.39 8.04 -9.76
N ARG A 179 -19.41 8.44 -10.53
CA ARG A 179 -20.61 9.11 -10.01
C ARG A 179 -21.58 8.14 -9.33
N HIS A 180 -21.52 6.85 -9.68
CA HIS A 180 -22.36 5.79 -9.11
C HIS A 180 -21.68 5.04 -7.97
N ILE A 181 -20.37 5.21 -7.79
CA ILE A 181 -19.59 4.53 -6.75
C ILE A 181 -19.90 5.14 -5.38
N GLN A 182 -20.26 4.29 -4.43
CA GLN A 182 -20.57 4.73 -3.07
C GLN A 182 -19.31 5.28 -2.36
N PRO A 183 -19.46 6.18 -1.37
CA PRO A 183 -18.33 6.68 -0.58
C PRO A 183 -17.42 5.60 0.00
N VAL A 184 -17.99 4.47 0.44
CA VAL A 184 -17.27 3.34 1.04
C VAL A 184 -16.48 2.58 -0.03
N GLU A 185 -17.05 2.35 -1.20
CA GLU A 185 -16.36 1.68 -2.32
C GLU A 185 -15.17 2.52 -2.81
N ARG A 186 -15.32 3.85 -2.89
CA ARG A 186 -14.20 4.76 -3.20
C ARG A 186 -13.08 4.65 -2.16
N LEU A 187 -13.43 4.51 -0.88
CA LEU A 187 -12.45 4.30 0.18
C LEU A 187 -11.75 2.95 0.02
N CYS A 188 -12.46 1.87 -0.32
CA CYS A 188 -11.86 0.55 -0.53
C CYS A 188 -10.87 0.56 -1.70
N LEU A 189 -11.24 1.21 -2.81
CA LEU A 189 -10.35 1.40 -3.96
C LEU A 189 -9.13 2.26 -3.60
N ALA A 190 -9.33 3.38 -2.88
CA ALA A 190 -8.24 4.22 -2.43
C ALA A 190 -7.31 3.47 -1.48
N TRP A 191 -7.84 2.70 -0.53
CA TRP A 191 -7.07 1.87 0.39
C TRP A 191 -6.15 0.92 -0.36
N MET A 192 -6.65 0.26 -1.41
CA MET A 192 -5.85 -0.64 -2.22
C MET A 192 -4.70 0.09 -2.92
N VAL A 193 -4.99 1.20 -3.59
CA VAL A 193 -4.00 1.99 -4.32
C VAL A 193 -2.93 2.55 -3.39
N ILE A 194 -3.33 3.11 -2.25
CA ILE A 194 -2.42 3.69 -1.26
C ILE A 194 -1.60 2.58 -0.60
N GLY A 195 -2.21 1.42 -0.30
CA GLY A 195 -1.54 0.23 0.23
C GLY A 195 -0.45 -0.32 -0.70
N LEU A 196 -0.65 -0.23 -2.00
CA LEU A 196 0.29 -0.69 -3.03
C LEU A 196 1.33 0.38 -3.41
N PHE A 197 1.15 1.64 -2.98
CA PHE A 197 2.05 2.75 -3.31
C PHE A 197 3.51 2.49 -2.90
N PRO A 198 3.84 1.95 -1.70
CA PRO A 198 5.23 1.63 -1.36
C PRO A 198 5.87 0.63 -2.32
N VAL A 199 5.06 -0.26 -2.92
CA VAL A 199 5.52 -1.34 -3.82
C VAL A 199 5.56 -0.90 -5.29
N SER A 200 5.08 0.31 -5.59
CA SER A 200 4.86 0.81 -6.96
C SER A 200 6.12 1.09 -7.79
N GLN A 201 7.32 0.83 -7.26
CA GLN A 201 8.62 1.15 -7.89
C GLN A 201 8.88 2.66 -8.07
N ILE A 202 7.95 3.53 -7.63
CA ILE A 202 8.07 4.99 -7.69
C ILE A 202 9.02 5.50 -6.60
N VAL A 203 8.85 5.01 -5.36
CA VAL A 203 9.59 5.50 -4.18
C VAL A 203 10.89 4.74 -3.98
N ALA A 204 10.90 3.43 -4.20
CA ALA A 204 12.06 2.57 -4.09
C ALA A 204 11.96 1.46 -5.13
N ALA A 205 13.07 1.08 -5.75
CA ALA A 205 13.10 -0.10 -6.60
C ALA A 205 13.10 -1.35 -5.71
N ILE A 206 12.03 -2.14 -5.77
CA ILE A 206 11.92 -3.41 -5.06
C ILE A 206 12.23 -4.52 -6.07
N GLY A 207 13.50 -4.91 -6.10
CA GLY A 207 14.01 -5.96 -6.96
C GLY A 207 14.47 -7.18 -6.17
N VAL A 208 14.31 -8.37 -6.75
CA VAL A 208 14.87 -9.63 -6.21
C VAL A 208 16.29 -9.82 -6.73
N ALA A 209 16.52 -9.42 -7.98
CA ALA A 209 17.78 -9.53 -8.68
C ALA A 209 17.88 -8.39 -9.73
N PRO A 210 19.07 -8.09 -10.26
CA PRO A 210 19.23 -7.10 -11.33
C PRO A 210 18.29 -7.42 -12.50
N GLY A 211 17.41 -6.47 -12.84
CA GLY A 211 16.43 -6.64 -13.92
C GLY A 211 15.18 -7.46 -13.57
N TYR A 212 14.96 -7.83 -12.30
CA TYR A 212 13.76 -8.53 -11.85
C TYR A 212 13.08 -7.82 -10.68
N ILE A 213 11.78 -7.54 -10.81
CA ILE A 213 10.96 -7.01 -9.72
C ILE A 213 10.33 -8.15 -8.90
N SER A 214 10.19 -7.91 -7.60
CA SER A 214 9.45 -8.82 -6.72
C SER A 214 7.96 -8.64 -6.94
N THR A 215 7.23 -9.75 -7.09
CA THR A 215 5.77 -9.75 -7.20
C THR A 215 5.20 -10.78 -6.23
N ALA A 216 5.57 -10.60 -4.97
CA ALA A 216 5.17 -11.45 -3.86
C ALA A 216 3.71 -11.20 -3.45
N GLU A 217 3.02 -12.29 -3.13
CA GLU A 217 1.57 -12.27 -2.88
C GLU A 217 1.22 -11.62 -1.54
N HIS A 218 2.13 -11.68 -0.55
CA HIS A 218 1.92 -10.97 0.72
C HIS A 218 1.83 -9.45 0.57
N PHE A 219 2.25 -8.86 -0.56
CA PHE A 219 2.03 -7.42 -0.81
C PHE A 219 0.54 -7.08 -0.87
N MET A 220 -0.33 -8.03 -1.23
CA MET A 220 -1.78 -7.85 -1.25
C MET A 220 -2.45 -8.05 0.11
N TYR A 221 -1.71 -8.43 1.17
CA TYR A 221 -2.31 -8.70 2.47
C TYR A 221 -2.96 -7.46 3.10
N LEU A 222 -2.25 -6.33 3.18
CA LEU A 222 -2.79 -5.06 3.71
C LEU A 222 -3.75 -4.35 2.74
N PRO A 223 -3.46 -4.27 1.42
CA PRO A 223 -4.35 -3.64 0.44
C PRO A 223 -5.67 -4.40 0.19
N GLY A 224 -5.69 -5.72 0.36
CA GLY A 224 -6.83 -6.58 0.04
C GLY A 224 -7.91 -6.67 1.13
N ILE A 225 -7.63 -6.23 2.35
CA ILE A 225 -8.54 -6.31 3.51
C ILE A 225 -9.93 -5.72 3.24
N PRO A 226 -10.07 -4.54 2.60
CA PRO A 226 -11.39 -3.94 2.38
C PRO A 226 -12.31 -4.76 1.46
N PHE A 227 -11.76 -5.73 0.71
CA PHE A 227 -12.51 -6.60 -0.21
C PHE A 227 -12.82 -7.99 0.38
N CYS A 228 -12.40 -8.25 1.63
CA CYS A 228 -12.65 -9.50 2.36
C CYS A 228 -13.76 -9.33 3.39
#